data_AF-A0A972LKK6-F1
#
_entry.id   AF-A0A972LKK6-F1
#
_cell.length_a   1.000
_cell.length_b   1.000
_cell.length_c   1.000
_cell.angle_alpha   90.00
_cell.angle_beta   90.00
_cell.angle_gamma   90.00
#
_symmetry.space_group_name_H-M   'P 1'
#
loop_
_entity.id
_entity.type
_entity.pdbx_description
1 polymer ?
#
loop_
_entity_poly.entity_id
_entity_poly.type
_entity_poly.pdbx_seq_one_letter_code
_entity_poly.pdbx_strand_id
1 'polypeptide(L)'
;DLGNLELIRLAGRTLDRPDLRVATDLAARIVADVGAGPQCGLPGNVESPGLMTGLAGIGYGMLRLADPDQVPCLLLLESLYSRSVPL
;
A
#
# COMPACT_ATOMS: atom_id res chain seq x y z
N ASP A 1 0.06 -8.62 -0.96
CA ASP A 1 -1.17 -8.07 -0.35
C ASP A 1 -1.30 -6.55 -0.38
N LEU A 2 -0.26 -5.79 -0.04
CA LEU A 2 -0.29 -4.32 -0.07
C LEU A 2 -0.78 -3.72 -1.41
N GLY A 3 -0.36 -4.28 -2.54
CA GLY A 3 -0.86 -3.80 -3.85
C GLY A 3 -2.34 -4.08 -4.09
N ASN A 4 -2.85 -5.21 -3.62
CA ASN A 4 -4.28 -5.54 -3.71
C ASN A 4 -5.11 -4.63 -2.81
N LEU A 5 -4.58 -4.28 -1.63
CA LEU A 5 -5.24 -3.36 -0.72
C LEU A 5 -5.45 -1.98 -1.36
N GLU A 6 -4.46 -1.47 -2.10
CA GLU A 6 -4.58 -0.18 -2.77
C GLU A 6 -5.61 -0.21 -3.90
N LEU A 7 -5.74 -1.34 -4.61
CA LEU A 7 -6.82 -1.54 -5.58
C LEU A 7 -8.21 -1.43 -4.91
N ILE A 8 -8.41 -2.13 -3.78
CA ILE A 8 -9.69 -2.11 -3.06
C ILE A 8 -9.98 -0.71 -2.51
N ARG A 9 -8.96 -0.03 -1.97
CA ARG A 9 -9.07 1.35 -1.46
C ARG A 9 -9.47 2.33 -2.57
N LEU A 10 -8.83 2.24 -3.73
CA LEU A 10 -9.18 3.04 -4.90
C LEU A 10 -10.60 2.75 -5.37
N ALA A 11 -10.98 1.47 -5.46
CA ALA A 11 -12.35 1.09 -5.82
C ALA A 11 -13.38 1.67 -4.85
N GLY A 12 -13.12 1.62 -3.54
CA GLY A 12 -13.97 2.23 -2.52
C GLY A 12 -14.14 3.73 -2.68
N ARG A 13 -13.05 4.45 -2.99
CA ARG A 13 -13.10 5.89 -3.29
C ARG A 13 -13.85 6.19 -4.58
N THR A 14 -13.52 5.51 -5.67
CA THR A 14 -14.08 5.79 -7.01
C THR A 14 -15.56 5.43 -7.11
N LEU A 15 -16.01 4.39 -6.39
CA LEU A 15 -17.40 3.93 -6.40
C LEU A 15 -18.25 4.53 -5.26
N ASP A 16 -17.69 5.43 -4.45
CA ASP A 16 -18.33 5.99 -3.24
C ASP A 16 -18.86 4.91 -2.29
N ARG A 17 -18.02 3.89 -2.04
CA ARG A 17 -18.27 2.75 -1.14
C ARG A 17 -17.27 2.76 0.01
N PRO A 18 -17.39 3.70 0.96
CA PRO A 18 -16.51 3.76 2.13
C PRO A 18 -16.69 2.56 3.07
N ASP A 19 -17.76 1.79 2.90
CA ASP A 19 -18.14 0.62 3.67
C ASP A 19 -17.40 -0.67 3.25
N LEU A 20 -16.39 -0.59 2.37
CA LEU A 20 -15.56 -1.74 2.00
C LEU A 20 -14.70 -2.22 3.17
N ARG A 21 -15.35 -2.88 4.15
CA ARG A 21 -14.76 -3.50 5.35
C ARG A 21 -13.58 -4.41 5.00
N VAL A 22 -13.66 -5.07 3.85
CA VAL A 22 -12.60 -5.93 3.31
C VAL A 22 -11.24 -5.22 3.25
N ALA A 23 -11.19 -3.91 2.90
CA ALA A 23 -9.92 -3.17 2.91
C ALA A 23 -9.38 -2.97 4.33
N THR A 24 -10.26 -2.70 5.31
CA THR A 24 -9.84 -2.49 6.70
C THR A 24 -9.35 -3.80 7.34
N ASP A 25 -10.07 -4.89 7.10
CA ASP A 25 -9.72 -6.21 7.63
C ASP A 25 -8.41 -6.71 7.01
N LEU A 26 -8.23 -6.51 5.69
CA LEU A 26 -7.00 -6.84 5.00
C LEU A 26 -5.82 -5.98 5.50
N ALA A 27 -6.03 -4.69 5.72
CA ALA A 27 -5.01 -3.79 6.28
C ALA A 27 -4.54 -4.28 7.66
N ALA A 28 -5.48 -4.59 8.56
CA ALA A 28 -5.16 -5.10 9.88
C ALA A 28 -4.36 -6.41 9.83
N ARG A 29 -4.73 -7.32 8.91
CA ARG A 29 -4.00 -8.57 8.71
C ARG A 29 -2.57 -8.33 8.22
N ILE A 30 -2.39 -7.47 7.23
CA ILE A 30 -1.06 -7.13 6.68
C ILE A 30 -0.15 -6.53 7.76
N VAL A 31 -0.67 -5.63 8.60
CA VAL A 31 0.09 -5.03 9.70
C VAL A 31 0.56 -6.10 10.69
N ALA A 32 -0.33 -7.02 11.07
CA ALA A 32 0.03 -8.13 11.95
C ALA A 32 1.10 -9.04 11.33
N ASP A 33 0.97 -9.38 10.04
CA ASP A 33 1.88 -10.27 9.34
C ASP A 33 3.28 -9.67 9.20
N VAL A 34 3.38 -8.40 8.81
CA VAL A 34 4.67 -7.72 8.71
C VAL A 34 5.30 -7.51 10.09
N GLY A 35 4.50 -7.34 11.15
CA GLY A 35 4.98 -7.32 12.53
C GLY A 35 5.62 -8.65 12.97
N ALA A 36 5.19 -9.78 12.39
CA ALA A 36 5.82 -11.09 12.60
C ALA A 36 7.06 -11.32 11.73
N GLY A 37 7.20 -10.56 10.64
CA GLY A 37 8.37 -10.54 9.77
C GLY A 37 7.99 -10.20 8.32
N PRO A 38 8.75 -9.32 7.63
CA PRO A 38 8.44 -8.97 6.24
C PRO A 38 8.64 -10.17 5.30
N GLN A 39 7.66 -10.42 4.45
CA GLN A 39 7.72 -11.49 3.44
C GLN A 39 7.82 -10.89 2.04
N CYS A 40 8.98 -11.05 1.41
CA CYS A 40 9.20 -10.63 0.03
C CYS A 40 8.51 -11.59 -0.94
N GLY A 41 8.00 -11.09 -2.07
CA GLY A 41 7.26 -11.86 -3.07
C GLY A 41 8.14 -12.67 -4.02
N LEU A 42 9.37 -13.01 -3.61
CA LEU A 42 10.30 -13.82 -4.37
C LEU A 42 10.27 -15.29 -3.90
N PRO A 43 10.55 -16.26 -4.78
CA PRO A 43 10.66 -17.66 -4.37
C PRO A 43 11.61 -17.82 -3.18
N GLY A 44 11.17 -18.57 -2.17
CA GLY A 44 11.93 -18.78 -0.94
C GLY A 44 11.91 -17.60 0.04
N ASN A 45 11.07 -16.59 -0.17
CA ASN A 45 10.94 -15.40 0.70
C ASN A 45 12.27 -14.69 0.95
N VAL A 46 13.17 -14.73 -0.02
CA VAL A 46 14.48 -14.08 0.09
C VAL A 46 14.28 -12.58 0.17
N GLU A 47 14.90 -11.95 1.16
CA GLU A 47 14.88 -10.50 1.30
C GLU A 47 15.46 -9.85 0.04
N SER A 48 14.69 -8.92 -0.53
CA SER A 48 15.10 -8.15 -1.69
C SER A 48 14.83 -6.68 -1.44
N PRO A 49 15.73 -5.76 -1.81
CA PRO A 49 15.52 -4.33 -1.61
C PRO A 49 14.50 -3.73 -2.60
N GLY A 50 13.93 -4.52 -3.51
CA GLY A 50 13.06 -4.04 -4.59
C GLY A 50 11.72 -3.44 -4.13
N LEU A 51 11.13 -2.60 -5.00
CA LEU A 51 9.83 -1.96 -4.75
C LEU A 51 8.64 -2.90 -4.99
N MET A 52 8.66 -3.71 -6.04
CA MET A 52 7.46 -4.48 -6.43
C MET A 52 7.26 -5.73 -5.58
N THR A 53 8.36 -6.42 -5.25
CA THR A 53 8.34 -7.71 -4.56
C THR A 53 9.29 -7.78 -3.38
N GLY A 54 9.78 -6.62 -2.91
CA GLY A 54 10.81 -6.53 -1.87
C GLY A 54 10.44 -5.63 -0.70
N LEU A 55 11.41 -5.46 0.20
CA LEU A 55 11.32 -4.69 1.44
C LEU A 55 10.95 -3.22 1.21
N ALA A 56 11.44 -2.59 0.13
CA ALA A 56 11.07 -1.22 -0.18
C ALA A 56 9.57 -1.11 -0.49
N GLY A 57 8.98 -2.11 -1.16
CA GLY A 57 7.55 -2.18 -1.39
C GLY A 57 6.74 -2.34 -0.11
N ILE A 58 7.24 -3.17 0.81
CA ILE A 58 6.60 -3.40 2.11
C ILE A 58 6.63 -2.11 2.95
N GLY A 59 7.81 -1.48 3.07
CA GLY A 59 7.95 -0.22 3.80
C GLY A 59 7.10 0.90 3.19
N TYR A 60 7.11 1.04 1.86
CA TYR A 60 6.27 2.03 1.18
C TYR A 60 4.78 1.78 1.40
N GLY A 61 4.34 0.52 1.30
CA GLY A 61 2.96 0.16 1.54
C GLY A 61 2.51 0.42 2.99
N MET A 62 3.41 0.27 3.97
CA MET A 62 3.13 0.63 5.37
C MET A 62 2.98 2.14 5.57
N LEU A 63 3.85 2.93 4.94
CA LEU A 63 3.71 4.39 4.94
C LEU A 63 2.37 4.81 4.30
N ARG A 64 2.03 4.19 3.17
CA ARG A 64 0.76 4.44 2.46
C ARG A 64 -0.48 4.04 3.26
N LEU A 65 -0.37 2.98 4.05
CA LEU A 65 -1.40 2.53 4.97
C LEU A 65 -1.62 3.51 6.12
N ALA A 66 -0.52 4.03 6.68
CA ALA A 66 -0.56 4.98 7.79
C ALA A 66 -1.12 6.35 7.36
N ASP A 67 -0.70 6.84 6.20
CA ASP A 67 -1.15 8.13 5.68
C ASP A 67 -1.39 8.08 4.16
N PRO A 68 -2.59 7.64 3.73
CA PRO A 68 -2.92 7.50 2.33
C PRO A 68 -3.11 8.83 1.58
N ASP A 69 -3.12 9.97 2.27
CA ASP A 69 -3.28 11.27 1.64
C ASP A 69 -1.94 12.02 1.51
N GLN A 70 -0.96 11.70 2.35
CA GLN A 70 0.40 12.24 2.22
C GLN A 70 1.32 11.38 1.36
N VAL A 71 1.11 10.07 1.32
CA VAL A 71 1.94 9.14 0.55
C VAL A 71 1.28 8.88 -0.81
N PRO A 72 1.95 9.14 -1.96
CA PRO A 72 1.37 8.91 -3.28
C PRO A 72 1.03 7.44 -3.56
N CYS A 73 0.17 7.19 -4.53
CA CYS A 73 0.00 5.85 -5.07
C CYS A 73 0.97 5.58 -6.23
N LEU A 74 2.08 4.87 -5.96
CA LEU A 74 3.04 4.48 -7.01
C LEU A 74 2.45 3.53 -8.05
N LEU A 75 1.47 2.70 -7.68
CA LEU A 75 0.80 1.79 -8.62
C LEU A 75 -0.03 2.53 -9.67
N LEU A 76 -0.46 3.76 -9.35
CA LEU A 76 -1.15 4.66 -10.27
C LEU A 76 -0.21 5.69 -10.90
N LEU A 77 1.09 5.64 -10.59
CA LEU A 77 2.08 6.64 -10.97
C LEU A 77 1.65 8.06 -10.58
N GLU A 78 1.04 8.21 -9.40
CA GLU A 78 0.64 9.52 -8.89
C GLU A 78 1.83 10.47 -8.77
N SER A 79 1.67 11.68 -9.31
CA SER A 79 2.70 12.71 -9.27
C SER A 79 2.79 13.37 -7.89
N LEU A 80 4.01 13.56 -7.41
CA LEU A 80 4.32 14.40 -6.24
C LEU A 80 4.11 15.91 -6.53
N TYR A 81 4.11 16.29 -7.80
CA TYR A 81 4.04 17.69 -8.23
C TYR A 81 2.65 18.30 -8.05
N SER A 82 1.57 17.52 -8.15
CA SER A 82 0.20 18.02 -7.97
C SER A 82 -0.18 18.33 -6.53
N ARG A 83 0.66 17.95 -5.55
CA ARG A 83 0.39 18.13 -4.10
C ARG A 83 1.30 19.18 -3.42
N SER A 84 2.31 19.73 -4.11
CA SER A 84 3.39 20.54 -3.49
C SER A 84 3.42 22.03 -3.87
N VAL A 85 2.43 22.55 -4.61
CA VAL A 85 2.33 24.00 -4.90
C VAL A 85 0.87 24.45 -4.73
N PRO A 86 0.55 25.32 -3.75
CA PRO A 86 -0.67 26.12 -3.82
C PRO A 86 -0.51 27.12 -4.97
N LEU A 87 -1.47 27.14 -5.90
CA LEU A 87 -1.65 28.28 -6.82
C LEU A 87 -2.05 29.53 -6.05
#